data_AF-A0A661TTU4-F1
#
_entry.id   AF-A0A661TTU4-F1
#
_cell.length_a   1.000
_cell.length_b   1.000
_cell.length_c   1.000
_cell.angle_alpha   90.00
_cell.angle_beta   90.00
_cell.angle_gamma   90.00
#
_symmetry.space_group_name_H-M   'P 1'
#
loop_
_entity.id
_entity.type
_entity.pdbx_description
1 polymer ?
#
loop_
_entity_poly.entity_id
_entity_poly.type
_entity_poly.pdbx_seq_one_letter_code
_entity_poly.pdbx_strand_id
1 'polypeptide(L)'
;LGKPVLVTRECGFFQELKDKLIFINPLDTADIRKKIELILNKEVYKAYEEEIKKINSERSFTGLAREHIELFNPLIKTKIKK
;
A
#
# COMPACT_ATOMS: atom_id res chain seq x y z
N LEU A 1 -7.13 1.86 -12.62
CA LEU A 1 -7.82 2.15 -11.34
C LEU A 1 -7.45 3.56 -10.91
N GLY A 2 -8.34 4.27 -10.21
CA GLY A 2 -8.12 5.65 -9.74
C GLY A 2 -9.20 6.08 -8.76
N LYS A 3 -9.73 5.14 -7.98
CA LYS A 3 -10.84 5.38 -7.06
C LYS A 3 -10.29 5.41 -5.63
N PRO A 4 -10.73 6.35 -4.77
CA PRO A 4 -10.49 6.29 -3.33
C PRO A 4 -10.81 4.92 -2.74
N VAL A 5 -9.94 4.45 -1.85
CA VAL A 5 -10.07 3.16 -1.17
C VAL A 5 -9.85 3.34 0.33
N LEU A 6 -10.61 2.57 1.11
CA LEU A 6 -10.36 2.37 2.53
C LEU A 6 -9.53 1.11 2.70
N VAL A 7 -8.39 1.21 3.37
CA VAL A 7 -7.46 0.09 3.55
C VAL A 7 -7.03 0.03 5.00
N THR A 8 -6.82 -1.16 5.53
CA THR A 8 -6.36 -1.31 6.92
C THR A 8 -4.87 -0.99 7.04
N ARG A 9 -4.43 -0.55 8.22
CA ARG A 9 -3.03 -0.18 8.49
C ARG A 9 -2.07 -1.37 8.42
N GLU A 10 -2.60 -2.58 8.58
CA GLU A 10 -1.87 -3.83 8.57
C GLU A 10 -1.54 -4.29 7.14
N CYS A 11 -2.02 -3.59 6.11
CA CYS A 11 -1.56 -3.87 4.75
C CYS A 11 -0.09 -3.46 4.60
N GLY A 12 0.65 -4.20 3.77
CA GLY A 12 2.08 -3.96 3.53
C GLY A 12 2.42 -2.59 2.93
N PHE A 13 1.42 -1.76 2.61
CA PHE A 13 1.59 -0.46 1.96
C PHE A 13 1.52 0.73 2.91
N PHE A 14 1.26 0.52 4.21
CA PHE A 14 1.03 1.63 5.14
C PHE A 14 2.21 2.61 5.20
N GLN A 15 3.45 2.12 5.31
CA GLN A 15 4.62 2.99 5.41
C GLN A 15 4.82 3.85 4.17
N GLU A 16 4.50 3.34 2.99
CA GLU A 16 4.72 4.01 1.70
C GLU A 16 3.56 4.94 1.31
N LEU A 17 2.32 4.59 1.69
CA LEU A 17 1.11 5.22 1.18
C LEU A 17 0.24 5.90 2.25
N LYS A 18 0.67 5.96 3.52
CA LYS A 18 -0.09 6.57 4.64
C LYS A 18 -0.64 7.97 4.36
N ASP A 19 0.08 8.76 3.55
CA ASP A 19 -0.28 10.15 3.25
C ASP A 19 -1.11 10.27 1.96
N LYS A 20 -1.24 9.18 1.18
CA LYS A 20 -1.94 9.15 -0.12
C LYS A 20 -3.25 8.36 -0.08
N LEU A 21 -3.39 7.41 0.85
CA LEU A 21 -4.58 6.56 1.00
C LEU A 21 -5.29 6.81 2.32
N ILE A 22 -6.53 6.33 2.41
CA ILE A 22 -7.31 6.43 3.64
C ILE A 22 -7.16 5.13 4.43
N PHE A 23 -6.49 5.24 5.56
CA PHE A 23 -6.31 4.12 6.47
C PHE A 23 -7.36 4.06 7.56
N ILE A 24 -7.82 2.83 7.82
CA ILE A 24 -8.81 2.50 8.86
C ILE A 24 -8.22 1.55 9.90
N ASN A 25 -8.71 1.63 11.13
CA ASN A 25 -8.55 0.56 12.11
C ASN A 25 -9.67 -0.48 11.91
N PRO A 26 -9.35 -1.74 11.53
CA PRO A 26 -10.38 -2.75 11.26
C PRO A 26 -11.16 -3.18 12.51
N LEU A 27 -10.63 -2.92 13.71
CA LEU A 27 -11.25 -3.29 14.99
C LEU A 27 -12.06 -2.14 15.60
N ASP A 28 -12.15 -0.99 14.93
CA ASP A 28 -12.87 0.19 15.41
C ASP A 28 -13.99 0.56 14.43
N THR A 29 -15.22 0.14 14.75
CA THR A 29 -16.40 0.41 13.92
C THR A 29 -16.69 1.91 13.79
N ALA A 30 -16.35 2.72 14.79
CA ALA A 30 -16.57 4.17 14.74
C ALA A 30 -15.60 4.83 13.75
N ASP A 31 -14.33 4.41 13.74
CA ASP A 31 -13.35 4.86 12.73
C ASP A 31 -13.79 4.45 11.32
N ILE A 32 -14.19 3.20 11.11
CA ILE A 32 -14.68 2.71 9.81
C ILE A 32 -15.85 3.58 9.32
N ARG A 33 -16.85 3.80 10.17
CA ARG A 33 -18.01 4.65 9.84
C ARG A 33 -17.59 6.06 9.46
N LYS A 34 -16.76 6.70 10.28
CA LYS A 34 -16.27 8.05 10.05
C LYS A 34 -15.53 8.18 8.72
N LYS A 35 -14.74 7.17 8.35
CA LYS A 35 -13.97 7.15 7.09
C LYS A 35 -14.84 6.85 5.87
N ILE A 36 -15.91 6.08 6.03
CA ILE A 36 -16.94 5.94 5.00
C ILE A 36 -17.64 7.29 4.77
N GLU A 37 -18.12 7.94 5.85
CA GLU A 37 -18.76 9.26 5.77
C GLU A 37 -17.84 10.32 5.14
N LEU A 38 -16.54 10.26 5.45
CA LEU A 38 -15.51 11.11 4.85
C LEU A 38 -15.44 10.95 3.32
N ILE A 39 -15.46 9.72 2.80
CA ILE A 39 -15.40 9.45 1.34
C ILE A 39 -16.69 9.87 0.63
N LEU A 40 -17.84 9.84 1.32
CA LEU A 40 -19.10 10.30 0.73
C LEU A 40 -19.11 11.82 0.48
N ASN A 41 -18.22 12.58 1.12
CA ASN A 41 -18.00 13.97 0.76
C ASN A 41 -17.31 14.07 -0.62
N LYS A 42 -17.97 14.74 -1.56
CA LYS A 42 -17.52 14.86 -2.95
C LYS A 42 -16.17 15.56 -3.13
N GLU A 43 -15.88 16.57 -2.31
CA GLU A 43 -14.62 17.31 -2.37
C GLU A 43 -13.46 16.45 -1.87
N VAL A 44 -13.69 15.74 -0.76
CA VAL A 44 -12.72 14.80 -0.20
C VAL A 44 -12.47 13.64 -1.16
N TYR A 45 -13.53 13.07 -1.75
CA TYR A 45 -13.42 12.02 -2.75
C TYR A 45 -12.50 12.45 -3.90
N LYS A 46 -12.75 13.63 -4.48
CA LYS A 46 -11.94 14.17 -5.59
C LYS A 46 -10.48 14.39 -5.18
N ALA A 47 -10.24 14.91 -3.98
CA ALA A 47 -8.87 15.11 -3.48
C ALA A 47 -8.09 13.78 -3.45
N TYR A 48 -8.70 12.71 -2.92
CA TYR A 48 -8.08 11.39 -2.91
C TYR A 48 -7.96 10.77 -4.31
N GLU A 49 -8.89 11.06 -5.21
CA GLU A 49 -8.79 10.62 -6.61
C GLU A 49 -7.52 11.14 -7.28
N GLU A 50 -7.20 12.42 -7.05
CA GLU A 50 -5.99 13.05 -7.58
C GLU A 50 -4.72 12.51 -6.93
N GLU A 51 -4.72 12.22 -5.63
CA GLU A 51 -3.57 11.60 -4.96
C GLU A 51 -3.31 10.17 -5.45
N ILE A 52 -4.36 9.38 -5.68
CA ILE A 52 -4.22 8.00 -6.17
C ILE A 52 -3.64 7.96 -7.58
N LYS A 53 -4.00 8.91 -8.45
CA LYS A 53 -3.42 9.02 -9.79
C LYS A 53 -1.90 9.24 -9.78
N LYS A 54 -1.36 9.80 -8.70
CA LYS A 54 0.09 10.03 -8.51
C LYS A 54 0.81 8.80 -7.93
N ILE A 55 0.09 7.76 -7.52
CA ILE A 55 0.71 6.52 -7.02
C ILE A 55 1.25 5.76 -8.23
N ASN A 56 2.58 5.69 -8.33
CA ASN A 56 3.23 4.86 -9.33
C ASN A 56 3.23 3.40 -8.86
N SER A 57 2.53 2.53 -9.58
CA SER A 57 2.42 1.10 -9.27
C SER A 57 3.41 0.23 -10.03
N GLU A 58 4.58 0.76 -10.42
CA GLU A 58 5.63 0.06 -11.19
C GLU A 58 6.19 -1.22 -10.55
N ARG A 59 5.67 -1.65 -9.40
CA ARG A 59 5.95 -2.96 -8.80
C ARG A 59 5.51 -4.06 -9.77
N SER A 60 6.48 -4.78 -10.33
CA SER A 60 6.25 -5.91 -11.23
C SER A 60 6.75 -7.21 -10.61
N PHE A 61 6.15 -8.34 -11.00
CA PHE A 61 6.65 -9.66 -10.59
C PHE A 61 8.09 -9.90 -11.05
N THR A 62 8.47 -9.40 -12.24
CA THR A 62 9.85 -9.48 -12.74
C THR A 62 10.82 -8.73 -11.83
N GLY A 63 10.47 -7.51 -11.41
CA GLY A 63 11.26 -6.75 -10.45
C GLY A 63 11.40 -7.46 -9.10
N LEU A 64 10.28 -7.97 -8.57
CA LEU A 64 10.26 -8.74 -7.32
C LEU A 64 11.12 -10.00 -7.38
N ALA A 65 11.06 -10.76 -8.48
CA ALA A 65 11.87 -11.96 -8.67
C ALA A 65 13.37 -11.63 -8.66
N ARG A 66 13.76 -10.50 -9.27
CA ARG A 66 15.16 -10.03 -9.24
C ARG A 66 15.60 -9.65 -7.83
N GLU A 67 14.79 -8.87 -7.10
CA GLU A 67 15.07 -8.52 -5.70
C GLU A 67 15.26 -9.77 -4.83
N HIS A 68 14.43 -10.79 -5.05
CA HIS A 68 14.53 -12.06 -4.35
C HIS A 68 15.87 -12.75 -4.64
N ILE A 69 16.25 -12.89 -5.92
CA ILE A 69 17.53 -13.52 -6.29
C ILE A 69 18.72 -12.76 -5.67
N GLU A 70 18.71 -11.44 -5.72
CA GLU A 70 19.76 -10.59 -5.15
C GLU A 70 19.89 -10.77 -3.63
N LEU A 71 18.76 -10.87 -2.92
CA LEU A 71 18.74 -11.05 -1.47
C LEU A 71 19.27 -12.43 -1.04
N PHE A 72 18.89 -13.50 -1.74
CA PHE A 72 19.16 -14.88 -1.30
C PHE A 72 20.46 -15.46 -1.87
N ASN A 73 20.95 -15.00 -3.02
CA ASN A 73 22.18 -15.51 -3.63
C ASN A 73 23.43 -15.46 -2.71
N PRO A 74 23.69 -14.37 -1.96
CA PRO A 74 24.82 -14.31 -1.05
C PRO A 74 24.72 -15.38 0.06
N LEU A 75 23.53 -15.60 0.60
CA LEU A 75 23.27 -16.59 1.67
C LEU A 75 23.55 -18.02 1.19
N ILE A 76 23.13 -18.34 -0.03
CA ILE A 76 23.36 -19.64 -0.67
C ILE A 76 24.86 -19.85 -0.90
N LYS A 77 25.56 -18.88 -1.49
CA LYS A 77 27.00 -18.98 -1.77
C LYS A 77 27.86 -19.11 -0.51
N THR A 78 27.42 -18.52 0.60
CA THR A 78 28.14 -18.60 1.88
C THR A 78 27.98 -19.97 2.53
N LYS A 79 26.83 -20.63 2.37
CA LYS A 79 26.62 -22.01 2.85
C LYS A 79 27.39 -23.06 2.05
N ILE A 80 27.65 -22.81 0.76
CA ILE A 80 28.40 -23.74 -0.11
C ILE A 80 29.92 -23.69 0.15
N LYS A 81 30.42 -22.59 0.75
CA LYS A 81 31.85 -22.40 1.07
C LYS A 81 32.26 -22.91 2.45
N LYS A 82 31.35 -23.47 3.24
CA LYS A 82 31.62 -24.18 4.50
C LYS A 82 31.46 -25.67 4.28
#